data_AF-M5U2Y8-F1
#
_entry.id   AF-M5U2Y8-F1
#
_cell.length_a   1.000
_cell.length_b   1.000
_cell.length_c   1.000
_cell.angle_alpha   90.00
_cell.angle_beta   90.00
_cell.angle_gamma   90.00
#
_symmetry.space_group_name_H-M   'P 1'
#
loop_
_entity.id
_entity.type
_entity.pdbx_description
1 polymer ?
#
loop_
_entity_poly.entity_id
_entity_poly.type
_entity_poly.pdbx_seq_one_letter_code
_entity_poly.pdbx_strand_id
1 'polypeptide(L)'
;MRRIGNLPNQTQANRFCDYLQTQSIDAKSSSSDESASAAATEHDIWIRHEQDVEKARELFARFQSDPQASEYDVSAEAARLRKERSDQIAQKIAAQKKAQLRLGRNTTQRGFVGGQGQTPATIPVTIGVIALATVIGFVTNFSRVQIDPERVEQSFGWTAYNALTCVDAITYVRTGDAFASIKGGEVWRLFTPMLLHGNMMHLAFNMINLYILGGVVERIHGSWFYLVLLLICQAIATTTQIALPDWLEPPLAIGASGAVFGVFGFVWIRPKFQASYPVEIPSFNVKFMLGFLVLCFTPILPGIANGAHVGGLLAGMAIAAIAPQKK
;
A
#
# COMPACT_ATOMS: atom_id res chain seq x y z
N MET A 1 4.97 6.58 28.12
CA MET A 1 5.84 6.77 29.30
C MET A 1 4.99 6.52 30.54
N ARG A 2 5.56 5.97 31.61
CA ARG A 2 4.87 5.72 32.89
C ARG A 2 5.50 6.58 33.99
N ARG A 3 4.67 7.30 34.75
CA ARG A 3 5.11 8.09 35.91
C ARG A 3 5.43 7.15 37.06
N ILE A 4 6.62 7.31 37.65
CA ILE A 4 7.05 6.48 38.78
C ILE A 4 7.03 7.23 40.12
N GLY A 5 7.16 8.57 40.10
CA GLY A 5 7.11 9.41 41.29
C GLY A 5 7.52 10.85 40.98
N ASN A 6 7.70 11.65 42.03
CA ASN A 6 8.15 13.04 41.97
C ASN A 6 9.35 13.28 42.90
N LEU A 7 10.20 14.24 42.56
CA LEU A 7 11.32 14.69 43.39
C LEU A 7 11.20 16.18 43.72
N PRO A 8 11.63 16.61 44.91
CA PRO A 8 11.37 17.95 45.44
C PRO A 8 12.20 19.05 44.77
N ASN A 9 13.23 18.71 44.00
CA ASN A 9 14.03 19.69 43.29
C ASN A 9 14.63 19.12 41.99
N GLN A 10 14.95 20.04 41.09
CA GLN A 10 15.52 19.74 39.78
C GLN A 10 16.85 18.97 39.86
N THR A 11 17.69 19.31 40.83
CA THR A 11 19.02 18.72 40.98
C THR A 11 18.94 17.23 41.28
N GLN A 12 18.04 16.83 42.20
CA GLN A 12 17.79 15.42 42.51
C GLN A 12 17.12 14.70 41.34
N ALA A 13 16.18 15.33 40.65
CA ALA A 13 15.56 14.76 39.46
C ALA A 13 16.57 14.47 38.35
N ASN A 14 17.47 15.42 38.08
CA ASN A 14 18.56 15.24 37.10
C ASN A 14 19.53 14.15 37.54
N ARG A 15 19.97 14.17 38.80
CA ARG A 15 20.89 13.18 39.37
C ARG A 15 20.33 11.76 39.26
N PHE A 16 19.04 11.59 39.55
CA PHE A 16 18.38 10.29 39.41
C PHE A 16 18.21 9.87 37.95
N CYS A 17 17.84 10.79 37.05
CA CYS A 17 17.78 10.50 35.61
C CYS A 17 19.16 10.14 35.03
N ASP A 18 20.23 10.79 35.47
CA ASP A 18 21.62 10.45 35.11
C ASP A 18 21.95 9.02 35.53
N TYR A 19 21.58 8.63 36.76
CA TYR A 19 21.77 7.28 37.27
C TYR A 19 20.95 6.23 36.53
N LEU A 20 19.68 6.48 36.25
CA LEU A 20 18.86 5.55 35.45
C LEU A 20 19.47 5.32 34.07
N GLN A 21 20.08 6.37 33.49
CA GLN A 21 20.75 6.24 32.21
C GLN A 21 21.97 5.30 32.24
N THR A 22 22.76 5.29 33.32
CA THR A 22 23.87 4.32 33.48
C THR A 22 23.35 2.89 33.65
N GLN A 23 22.14 2.74 34.20
CA GLN A 23 21.42 1.47 34.27
C GLN A 23 20.72 1.06 32.96
N SER A 24 20.97 1.79 31.86
CA SER A 24 20.31 1.60 30.56
C SER A 24 18.79 1.81 30.56
N ILE A 25 18.27 2.56 31.53
CA ILE A 25 16.85 2.91 31.65
C ILE A 25 16.64 4.32 31.07
N ASP A 26 15.75 4.45 30.09
CA ASP A 26 15.42 5.74 29.48
C ASP A 26 14.34 6.47 30.29
N ALA A 27 14.75 7.58 30.93
CA ALA A 27 13.94 8.37 31.84
C ALA A 27 13.98 9.86 31.49
N LYS A 28 12.90 10.56 31.83
CA LYS A 28 12.77 12.01 31.69
C LYS A 28 12.17 12.63 32.95
N SER A 29 12.64 13.82 33.30
CA SER A 29 11.98 14.68 34.30
C SER A 29 11.02 15.67 33.61
N SER A 30 9.95 16.09 34.28
CA SER A 30 8.93 17.04 33.76
C SER A 30 9.46 18.42 33.33
N SER A 31 10.68 18.77 33.70
CA SER A 31 11.40 19.99 33.29
C SER A 31 12.27 19.84 32.05
N SER A 32 12.35 18.64 31.46
CA SER A 32 13.06 18.40 30.20
C SER A 32 12.23 18.71 28.95
N ASP A 33 10.97 19.12 29.12
CA ASP A 33 10.15 19.70 28.07
C ASP A 33 10.29 21.23 28.11
N GLU A 34 10.73 21.84 27.00
CA GLU A 34 10.94 23.29 26.84
C GLU A 34 9.67 24.15 27.06
N SER A 35 8.52 23.52 27.31
CA SER A 35 7.21 24.15 27.55
C SER A 35 6.78 24.16 29.02
N ALA A 36 7.55 23.59 29.94
CA ALA A 36 7.21 23.56 31.37
C ALA A 36 7.65 24.84 32.10
N SER A 37 6.72 25.44 32.85
CA SER A 37 7.00 26.61 33.71
C SER A 37 8.10 26.30 34.72
N ALA A 38 9.11 27.17 34.81
CA ALA A 38 10.24 27.09 35.75
C ALA A 38 9.84 27.17 37.25
N ALA A 39 8.55 27.24 37.56
CA ALA A 39 8.00 27.37 38.92
C ALA A 39 7.43 26.06 39.52
N ALA A 40 7.61 24.90 38.87
CA ALA A 40 7.14 23.64 39.42
C ALA A 40 7.97 23.25 40.67
N THR A 41 7.32 23.16 41.83
CA THR A 41 7.92 22.76 43.11
C THR A 41 8.21 21.25 43.21
N GLU A 42 7.69 20.46 42.27
CA GLU A 42 7.88 19.02 42.20
C GLU A 42 8.17 18.58 40.77
N HIS A 43 9.13 17.67 40.61
CA HIS A 43 9.60 17.19 39.32
C HIS A 43 9.23 15.72 39.13
N ASP A 44 8.32 15.44 38.21
CA ASP A 44 7.88 14.08 37.91
C ASP A 44 8.94 13.33 37.13
N ILE A 45 9.17 12.06 37.50
CA ILE A 45 10.05 11.14 36.79
C ILE A 45 9.20 10.17 35.96
N TRP A 46 9.49 10.16 34.66
CA TRP A 46 8.79 9.39 33.65
C TRP A 46 9.73 8.39 33.00
N ILE A 47 9.32 7.12 32.94
CA ILE A 47 10.07 6.04 32.30
C ILE A 47 9.48 5.76 30.92
N ARG A 48 10.34 5.63 29.91
CA ARG A 48 9.89 5.44 28.52
C ARG A 48 9.29 4.06 28.28
N HIS A 49 9.98 3.00 28.69
CA HIS A 49 9.63 1.62 28.39
C HIS A 49 8.97 0.94 29.59
N GLU A 50 7.87 0.22 29.36
CA GLU A 50 7.06 -0.39 30.42
C GLU A 50 7.82 -1.48 31.20
N GLN A 51 8.66 -2.25 30.50
CA GLN A 51 9.51 -3.30 31.09
C GLN A 51 10.49 -2.78 32.16
N ASP A 52 10.86 -1.49 32.10
CA ASP A 52 11.84 -0.90 33.02
C ASP A 52 11.16 -0.29 34.26
N VAL A 53 9.83 -0.23 34.29
CA VAL A 53 9.07 0.52 35.32
C VAL A 53 9.24 -0.10 36.70
N GLU A 54 9.16 -1.42 36.83
CA GLU A 54 9.30 -2.10 38.13
C GLU A 54 10.69 -1.88 38.72
N LYS A 55 11.74 -2.16 37.94
CA LYS A 55 13.13 -1.90 38.33
C LYS A 55 13.37 -0.42 38.67
N ALA A 56 12.81 0.50 37.87
CA ALA A 56 12.96 1.92 38.13
C ALA A 56 12.25 2.37 39.43
N ARG A 57 11.12 1.75 39.81
CA ARG A 57 10.46 2.02 41.09
C ARG A 57 11.30 1.57 42.29
N GLU A 58 11.95 0.41 42.19
CA GLU A 58 12.86 -0.06 43.24
C GLU A 58 14.06 0.88 43.42
N LEU A 59 14.68 1.28 42.30
CA LEU A 59 15.79 2.24 42.31
C LEU A 59 15.36 3.62 42.83
N PHE A 60 14.13 4.04 42.50
CA PHE A 60 13.57 5.31 42.98
C PHE A 60 13.37 5.30 44.50
N ALA A 61 12.85 4.21 45.07
CA ALA A 61 12.70 4.08 46.52
C ALA A 61 14.05 4.13 47.25
N ARG A 62 15.10 3.50 46.69
CA ARG A 62 16.46 3.56 47.25
C ARG A 62 17.03 4.97 47.18
N PHE A 63 16.89 5.63 46.03
CA PHE A 63 17.33 7.01 45.84
C PHE A 63 16.66 7.98 46.81
N GLN A 64 15.37 7.81 47.11
CA GLN A 64 14.67 8.64 48.09
C GLN A 64 15.19 8.47 49.53
N SER A 65 15.74 7.30 49.86
CA SER A 65 16.28 7.03 51.19
C SER A 65 17.64 7.70 51.45
N ASP A 66 18.49 7.81 50.43
CA ASP A 66 19.76 8.54 50.48
C ASP A 66 20.10 9.17 49.11
N PRO A 67 19.55 10.36 48.79
CA PRO A 67 19.77 11.02 47.50
C PRO A 67 21.21 11.49 47.27
N GLN A 68 22.02 11.56 48.33
CA GLN A 68 23.39 12.11 48.30
C GLN A 68 24.47 11.04 48.26
N ALA A 69 24.09 9.75 48.23
CA ALA A 69 25.04 8.66 48.08
C ALA A 69 25.94 8.86 46.84
N SER A 70 27.20 8.46 46.97
CA SER A 70 28.22 8.60 45.92
C SER A 70 27.91 7.77 44.68
N GLU A 71 27.10 6.71 44.80
CA GLU A 71 26.64 5.89 43.68
C GLU A 71 25.80 6.66 42.64
N TYR A 72 25.21 7.79 43.05
CA TYR A 72 24.42 8.66 42.18
C TYR A 72 25.24 9.80 41.57
N ASP A 73 26.53 9.92 41.89
CA ASP A 73 27.42 10.94 41.32
C ASP A 73 28.00 10.52 39.97
N VAL A 74 27.10 10.26 39.02
CA VAL A 74 27.43 9.71 37.70
C VAL A 74 27.20 10.71 36.56
N SER A 75 27.09 11.99 36.88
CA SER A 75 26.79 13.06 35.92
C SER A 75 27.76 13.10 34.73
N ALA A 76 29.06 12.92 34.99
CA ALA A 76 30.10 12.89 33.96
C ALA A 76 30.00 11.65 33.05
N GLU A 77 29.65 10.49 33.62
CA GLU A 77 29.45 9.25 32.86
C GLU A 77 28.17 9.31 32.03
N ALA A 78 27.05 9.76 32.63
CA ALA A 78 25.79 9.97 31.94
C ALA A 78 25.95 10.96 30.77
N ALA A 79 26.71 12.05 30.95
CA ALA A 79 27.01 13.00 29.88
C ALA A 79 27.80 12.36 28.73
N ARG A 80 28.79 11.50 29.02
CA ARG A 80 29.52 10.74 27.99
C ARG A 80 28.59 9.81 27.21
N LEU A 81 27.72 9.06 27.91
CA LEU A 81 26.75 8.16 27.30
C LEU A 81 25.72 8.89 26.42
N ARG A 82 25.27 10.10 26.83
CA ARG A 82 24.39 10.95 26.00
C ARG A 82 25.07 11.36 24.71
N LYS A 83 26.33 11.81 24.81
CA LYS A 83 27.10 12.24 23.65
C LYS A 83 27.32 11.09 22.68
N GLU A 84 27.73 9.92 23.17
CA GLU A 84 27.94 8.74 22.34
C GLU A 84 26.64 8.28 21.65
N ARG A 85 25.52 8.24 22.39
CA ARG A 85 24.21 7.91 21.82
C ARG A 85 23.78 8.93 20.76
N SER A 86 24.00 10.22 21.01
CA SER A 86 23.72 11.30 20.05
C SER A 86 24.56 11.15 18.78
N ASP A 87 25.85 10.87 18.92
CA ASP A 87 26.76 10.65 17.80
C ASP A 87 26.36 9.40 16.99
N GLN A 88 25.95 8.31 17.64
CA GLN A 88 25.43 7.11 16.97
C GLN A 88 24.11 7.39 16.23
N ILE A 89 23.19 8.16 16.82
CA ILE A 89 21.94 8.56 16.17
C ILE A 89 22.25 9.47 14.98
N ALA A 90 23.14 10.45 15.13
CA ALA A 90 23.58 11.34 14.06
C ALA A 90 24.24 10.57 12.92
N GLN A 91 25.08 9.57 13.23
CA GLN A 91 25.68 8.68 12.23
C GLN A 91 24.61 7.84 11.51
N LYS A 92 23.62 7.28 12.22
CA LYS A 92 22.51 6.54 11.61
C LYS A 92 21.65 7.44 10.72
N ILE A 93 21.34 8.66 11.15
CA ILE A 93 20.60 9.66 10.36
C ILE A 93 21.42 10.07 9.13
N ALA A 94 22.73 10.32 9.28
CA ALA A 94 23.61 10.65 8.16
C ALA A 94 23.75 9.50 7.17
N ALA A 95 23.83 8.25 7.66
CA ALA A 95 23.86 7.05 6.84
C ALA A 95 22.53 6.84 6.10
N GLN A 96 21.39 7.03 6.77
CA GLN A 96 20.06 6.99 6.16
C GLN A 96 19.91 8.10 5.11
N LYS A 97 20.30 9.34 5.41
CA LYS A 97 20.28 10.46 4.47
C LYS A 97 21.20 10.21 3.28
N LYS A 98 22.39 9.63 3.49
CA LYS A 98 23.32 9.24 2.42
C LYS A 98 22.78 8.09 1.57
N ALA A 99 22.08 7.12 2.18
CA ALA A 99 21.38 6.05 1.47
C ALA A 99 20.19 6.60 0.67
N GLN A 100 19.41 7.51 1.24
CA GLN A 100 18.29 8.19 0.62
C GLN A 100 18.75 9.14 -0.50
N LEU A 101 19.91 9.79 -0.36
CA LEU A 101 20.55 10.56 -1.42
C LEU A 101 21.15 9.66 -2.51
N ARG A 102 21.66 8.47 -2.20
CA ARG A 102 22.09 7.48 -3.20
C ARG A 102 20.91 6.92 -3.99
N LEU A 103 19.82 6.60 -3.31
CA LEU A 103 18.53 6.25 -3.92
C LEU A 103 18.02 7.43 -4.76
N GLY A 104 18.06 8.64 -4.21
CA GLY A 104 17.69 9.88 -4.87
C GLY A 104 18.50 10.15 -6.13
N ARG A 105 19.84 9.99 -6.10
CA ARG A 105 20.75 10.13 -7.26
C ARG A 105 20.49 9.07 -8.32
N ASN A 106 20.27 7.82 -7.92
CA ASN A 106 19.90 6.75 -8.86
C ASN A 106 18.49 6.94 -9.42
N THR A 107 17.61 7.67 -8.73
CA THR A 107 16.25 7.98 -9.19
C THR A 107 16.20 9.28 -10.02
N THR A 108 17.04 10.28 -9.74
CA THR A 108 17.18 11.50 -10.55
C THR A 108 18.01 11.27 -11.81
N GLN A 109 18.93 10.30 -11.82
CA GLN A 109 19.63 9.88 -13.04
C GLN A 109 18.81 8.87 -13.88
N ARG A 110 17.68 8.37 -13.38
CA ARG A 110 16.70 7.51 -14.10
C ARG A 110 15.29 8.11 -14.15
N GLY A 111 15.17 9.42 -13.97
CA GLY A 111 13.94 10.16 -14.22
C GLY A 111 14.00 10.83 -15.59
N PHE A 112 13.12 10.40 -16.49
CA PHE A 112 12.61 11.14 -17.64
C PHE A 112 13.67 11.82 -18.56
N VAL A 113 13.87 11.23 -19.74
CA VAL A 113 14.67 11.74 -20.88
C VAL A 113 16.17 11.40 -20.81
N GLY A 114 16.57 10.45 -21.67
CA GLY A 114 17.89 10.46 -22.30
C GLY A 114 19.10 10.03 -21.47
N GLY A 115 19.17 8.76 -21.09
CA GLY A 115 20.43 8.11 -20.70
C GLY A 115 20.93 7.20 -21.83
N GLN A 116 22.03 7.59 -22.49
CA GLN A 116 22.72 6.84 -23.53
C GLN A 116 22.94 5.36 -23.15
N GLY A 117 22.57 4.44 -24.06
CA GLY A 117 23.15 3.11 -24.14
C GLY A 117 22.22 1.89 -24.07
N GLN A 118 20.90 2.06 -23.88
CA GLN A 118 19.93 0.97 -24.03
C GLN A 118 18.67 1.54 -24.67
N THR A 119 18.19 0.94 -25.77
CA THR A 119 16.89 1.31 -26.36
C THR A 119 15.83 1.31 -25.24
N PRO A 120 15.02 2.37 -25.07
CA PRO A 120 14.01 2.40 -24.03
C PRO A 120 13.11 1.18 -24.21
N ALA A 121 13.06 0.28 -23.22
CA ALA A 121 12.15 -0.86 -23.27
C ALA A 121 10.72 -0.32 -23.46
N THR A 122 10.13 -0.63 -24.62
CA THR A 122 8.81 -0.17 -25.03
C THR A 122 7.74 -0.85 -24.21
N ILE A 123 6.58 -0.21 -24.04
CA ILE A 123 5.42 -0.75 -23.30
C ILE A 123 4.17 -0.87 -24.20
N PRO A 124 4.25 -1.56 -25.35
CA PRO A 124 3.18 -1.55 -26.36
C PRO A 124 1.88 -2.15 -25.85
N VAL A 125 1.91 -3.20 -25.01
CA VAL A 125 0.68 -3.82 -24.47
C VAL A 125 0.01 -2.85 -23.51
N THR A 126 0.76 -2.21 -22.63
CA THR A 126 0.23 -1.20 -21.71
C THR A 126 -0.45 -0.06 -22.47
N ILE A 127 0.21 0.50 -23.48
CA ILE A 127 -0.34 1.58 -24.30
C ILE A 127 -1.55 1.11 -25.12
N GLY A 128 -1.49 -0.08 -25.71
CA GLY A 128 -2.58 -0.65 -26.50
C GLY A 128 -3.84 -0.86 -25.68
N VAL A 129 -3.72 -1.43 -24.47
CA VAL A 129 -4.86 -1.63 -23.55
C VAL A 129 -5.42 -0.29 -23.09
N ILE A 130 -4.56 0.69 -22.76
CA ILE A 130 -5.03 2.03 -22.36
C ILE A 130 -5.81 2.70 -23.49
N ALA A 131 -5.27 2.67 -24.72
CA ALA A 131 -5.90 3.26 -25.88
C ALA A 131 -7.26 2.59 -26.17
N LEU A 132 -7.30 1.25 -26.15
CA LEU A 132 -8.52 0.49 -26.40
C LEU A 132 -9.58 0.75 -25.32
N ALA A 133 -9.22 0.70 -24.04
CA ALA A 133 -10.14 0.99 -22.94
C ALA A 133 -10.66 2.43 -23.00
N THR A 134 -9.82 3.39 -23.41
CA THR A 134 -10.24 4.78 -23.59
C THR A 134 -11.27 4.91 -24.72
N VAL A 135 -11.00 4.35 -25.90
CA VAL A 135 -11.94 4.36 -27.03
C VAL A 135 -13.26 3.68 -26.65
N ILE A 136 -13.22 2.49 -26.05
CA ILE A 136 -14.41 1.76 -25.61
C ILE A 136 -15.19 2.54 -24.54
N GLY A 137 -14.49 3.20 -23.62
CA GLY A 137 -15.11 4.09 -22.63
C GLY A 137 -15.97 5.17 -23.27
N PHE A 138 -15.46 5.85 -24.32
CA PHE A 138 -16.25 6.85 -25.03
C PHE A 138 -17.36 6.25 -25.90
N VAL A 139 -17.08 5.17 -26.64
CA VAL A 139 -18.07 4.49 -27.51
C VAL A 139 -19.28 3.99 -26.71
N THR A 140 -19.05 3.50 -25.50
CA THR A 140 -20.11 2.99 -24.62
C THR A 140 -20.73 4.06 -23.72
N ASN A 141 -20.37 5.34 -23.92
CA ASN A 141 -20.75 6.45 -23.05
C ASN A 141 -20.52 6.14 -21.56
N PHE A 142 -19.34 5.61 -21.26
CA PHE A 142 -18.94 5.14 -19.95
C PHE A 142 -19.92 4.13 -19.33
N SER A 143 -20.37 3.16 -20.13
CA SER A 143 -21.34 2.13 -19.71
C SER A 143 -22.66 2.69 -19.15
N ARG A 144 -22.94 3.98 -19.34
CA ARG A 144 -24.20 4.64 -18.95
C ARG A 144 -25.24 4.49 -20.06
N VAL A 145 -25.35 3.27 -20.58
CA VAL A 145 -26.30 3.01 -21.65
C VAL A 145 -27.68 2.95 -21.02
N GLN A 146 -28.47 4.00 -21.23
CA GLN A 146 -29.86 4.07 -20.79
C GLN A 146 -30.67 3.02 -21.55
N ILE A 147 -31.37 2.15 -20.82
CA ILE A 147 -32.42 1.32 -21.40
C ILE A 147 -33.64 2.23 -21.49
N ASP A 148 -33.87 2.82 -22.66
CA ASP A 148 -35.14 3.50 -22.97
C ASP A 148 -36.15 2.41 -23.39
N PRO A 149 -37.21 2.15 -22.60
CA PRO A 149 -38.20 1.12 -22.91
C PRO A 149 -38.98 1.41 -24.21
N GLU A 150 -39.07 2.67 -24.63
CA GLU A 150 -39.84 3.12 -25.80
C GLU A 150 -38.99 3.26 -27.07
N ARG A 151 -37.67 3.35 -26.91
CA ARG A 151 -36.69 3.38 -28.00
C ARG A 151 -35.72 2.21 -27.88
N VAL A 152 -36.19 1.02 -28.25
CA VAL A 152 -35.32 -0.15 -28.48
C VAL A 152 -34.55 0.02 -29.81
N GLU A 153 -34.02 1.21 -30.09
CA GLU A 153 -32.91 1.31 -31.03
C GLU A 153 -31.67 0.92 -30.26
N GLN A 154 -31.20 -0.31 -30.50
CA GLN A 154 -29.91 -0.80 -30.00
C GLN A 154 -28.81 0.09 -30.58
N SER A 155 -28.52 1.20 -29.90
CA SER A 155 -27.43 2.08 -30.28
C SER A 155 -26.13 1.26 -30.36
N PHE A 156 -25.22 1.68 -31.22
CA PHE A 156 -23.92 1.03 -31.34
C PHE A 156 -23.20 0.89 -29.98
N GLY A 157 -23.33 1.89 -29.10
CA GLY A 157 -22.80 1.86 -27.74
C GLY A 157 -23.43 0.78 -26.86
N TRP A 158 -24.75 0.53 -26.99
CA TRP A 158 -25.43 -0.56 -26.31
C TRP A 158 -24.93 -1.93 -26.78
N THR A 159 -24.84 -2.12 -28.10
CA THR A 159 -24.34 -3.38 -28.68
C THR A 159 -22.91 -3.65 -28.26
N ALA A 160 -22.05 -2.63 -28.27
CA ALA A 160 -20.68 -2.72 -27.79
C ALA A 160 -20.61 -3.07 -26.29
N TYR A 161 -21.42 -2.40 -25.45
CA TYR A 161 -21.51 -2.72 -24.03
C TYR A 161 -21.95 -4.17 -23.79
N ASN A 162 -23.04 -4.61 -24.45
CA ASN A 162 -23.57 -5.97 -24.26
C ASN A 162 -22.60 -7.05 -24.76
N ALA A 163 -21.83 -6.78 -25.81
CA ALA A 163 -20.82 -7.71 -26.31
C ALA A 163 -19.61 -7.86 -25.36
N LEU A 164 -19.26 -6.79 -24.64
CA LEU A 164 -18.03 -6.72 -23.83
C LEU A 164 -18.26 -6.99 -22.34
N THR A 165 -19.48 -6.87 -21.84
CA THR A 165 -19.80 -7.11 -20.42
C THR A 165 -19.61 -8.57 -20.02
N CYS A 166 -19.39 -8.81 -18.72
CA CYS A 166 -19.11 -10.14 -18.17
C CYS A 166 -20.32 -11.09 -18.22
N VAL A 167 -21.53 -10.53 -18.18
CA VAL A 167 -22.79 -11.27 -18.12
C VAL A 167 -23.78 -10.67 -19.11
N ASP A 168 -24.33 -11.49 -20.00
CA ASP A 168 -25.48 -11.10 -20.82
C ASP A 168 -26.74 -11.00 -19.94
N ALA A 169 -27.30 -9.81 -19.83
CA ALA A 169 -28.38 -9.54 -18.88
C ALA A 169 -29.64 -10.35 -19.19
N ILE A 170 -29.97 -10.54 -20.47
CA ILE A 170 -31.17 -11.28 -20.90
C ILE A 170 -31.03 -12.76 -20.53
N THR A 171 -29.88 -13.35 -20.86
CA THR A 171 -29.59 -14.75 -20.54
C THR A 171 -29.54 -14.96 -19.04
N TYR A 172 -28.96 -14.02 -18.30
CA TYR A 172 -28.90 -14.09 -16.84
C TYR A 172 -30.28 -14.07 -16.19
N VAL A 173 -31.12 -13.09 -16.53
CA VAL A 173 -32.49 -12.98 -16.00
C VAL A 173 -33.32 -14.24 -16.32
N ARG A 174 -33.12 -14.84 -17.50
CA ARG A 174 -33.86 -16.04 -17.92
C ARG A 174 -33.39 -17.32 -17.21
N THR A 175 -32.10 -17.44 -16.89
CA THR A 175 -31.52 -18.71 -16.40
C THR A 175 -31.17 -18.69 -14.92
N GLY A 176 -30.97 -17.51 -14.34
CA GLY A 176 -30.39 -17.34 -13.00
C GLY A 176 -28.90 -17.74 -12.92
N ASP A 177 -28.27 -18.12 -14.04
CA ASP A 177 -26.87 -18.56 -14.07
C ASP A 177 -25.99 -17.49 -14.73
N ALA A 178 -25.21 -16.79 -13.91
CA ALA A 178 -24.31 -15.74 -14.38
C ALA A 178 -23.18 -16.27 -15.30
N PHE A 179 -22.90 -17.58 -15.27
CA PHE A 179 -21.97 -18.23 -16.18
C PHE A 179 -22.61 -18.71 -17.48
N ALA A 180 -23.93 -18.60 -17.67
CA ALA A 180 -24.64 -19.20 -18.81
C ALA A 180 -24.04 -18.78 -20.17
N SER A 181 -23.71 -17.50 -20.33
CA SER A 181 -23.13 -16.98 -21.58
C SER A 181 -21.72 -17.53 -21.86
N ILE A 182 -20.90 -17.62 -20.80
CA ILE A 182 -19.54 -18.17 -20.87
C ILE A 182 -19.60 -19.67 -21.19
N LYS A 183 -20.50 -20.41 -20.55
CA LYS A 183 -20.77 -21.83 -20.83
C LYS A 183 -21.29 -22.04 -22.27
N GLY A 184 -21.99 -21.06 -22.81
CA GLY A 184 -22.44 -21.01 -24.20
C GLY A 184 -21.35 -20.71 -25.23
N GLY A 185 -20.10 -20.48 -24.81
CA GLY A 185 -18.96 -20.25 -25.70
C GLY A 185 -18.46 -18.81 -25.75
N GLU A 186 -19.11 -17.87 -25.05
CA GLU A 186 -18.72 -16.45 -25.03
C GLU A 186 -17.54 -16.18 -24.08
N VAL A 187 -16.45 -16.93 -24.23
CA VAL A 187 -15.30 -16.93 -23.32
C VAL A 187 -14.57 -15.59 -23.24
N TRP A 188 -14.72 -14.72 -24.26
CA TRP A 188 -14.14 -13.39 -24.24
C TRP A 188 -14.68 -12.51 -23.11
N ARG A 189 -15.89 -12.81 -22.59
CA ARG A 189 -16.51 -12.12 -21.45
C ARG A 189 -15.73 -12.23 -20.14
N LEU A 190 -14.75 -13.15 -20.07
CA LEU A 190 -13.79 -13.20 -18.97
C LEU A 190 -12.75 -12.08 -19.02
N PHE A 191 -12.51 -11.48 -20.18
CA PHE A 191 -11.40 -10.55 -20.42
C PHE A 191 -11.88 -9.15 -20.82
N THR A 192 -12.86 -9.07 -21.72
CA THR A 192 -13.39 -7.82 -22.28
C THR A 192 -13.98 -6.82 -21.27
N PRO A 193 -14.49 -7.22 -20.08
CA PRO A 193 -15.02 -6.24 -19.13
C PRO A 193 -13.97 -5.25 -18.63
N MET A 194 -12.67 -5.59 -18.73
CA MET A 194 -11.58 -4.66 -18.39
C MET A 194 -11.58 -3.37 -19.23
N LEU A 195 -12.22 -3.40 -20.41
CA LEU A 195 -12.28 -2.28 -21.34
C LEU A 195 -13.43 -1.31 -21.03
N LEU A 196 -14.47 -1.77 -20.34
CA LEU A 196 -15.65 -0.98 -19.98
C LEU A 196 -15.38 -0.16 -18.71
N HIS A 197 -15.85 1.08 -18.64
CA HIS A 197 -15.66 1.93 -17.45
C HIS A 197 -16.91 2.76 -17.18
N GLY A 198 -17.30 2.91 -15.90
CA GLY A 198 -18.55 3.59 -15.50
C GLY A 198 -18.51 5.13 -15.51
N ASN A 199 -17.31 5.72 -15.54
CA ASN A 199 -17.10 7.18 -15.62
C ASN A 199 -15.63 7.52 -15.94
N MET A 200 -15.38 8.80 -16.21
CA MET A 200 -14.05 9.32 -16.55
C MET A 200 -13.02 9.12 -15.43
N MET A 201 -13.39 9.36 -14.16
CA MET A 201 -12.46 9.21 -13.03
C MET A 201 -12.06 7.75 -12.83
N HIS A 202 -13.01 6.83 -12.97
CA HIS A 202 -12.76 5.40 -12.91
C HIS A 202 -11.81 4.96 -14.05
N LEU A 203 -12.02 5.45 -15.28
CA LEU A 203 -11.11 5.21 -16.39
C LEU A 203 -9.71 5.76 -16.07
N ALA A 204 -9.60 7.06 -15.77
CA ALA A 204 -8.33 7.74 -15.53
C ALA A 204 -7.51 7.04 -14.42
N PHE A 205 -8.15 6.67 -13.31
CA PHE A 205 -7.49 5.96 -12.22
C PHE A 205 -6.91 4.61 -12.67
N ASN A 206 -7.68 3.81 -13.42
CA ASN A 206 -7.17 2.54 -13.95
C ASN A 206 -6.05 2.74 -14.96
N MET A 207 -6.17 3.71 -15.87
CA MET A 207 -5.15 3.96 -16.90
C MET A 207 -3.82 4.42 -16.28
N ILE A 208 -3.87 5.26 -15.25
CA ILE A 208 -2.69 5.68 -14.48
C ILE A 208 -2.03 4.45 -13.84
N ASN A 209 -2.81 3.60 -13.17
CA ASN A 209 -2.25 2.42 -12.51
C ASN A 209 -1.72 1.37 -13.51
N LEU A 210 -2.38 1.15 -14.65
CA LEU A 210 -1.86 0.31 -15.72
C LEU A 210 -0.56 0.88 -16.29
N TYR A 211 -0.48 2.18 -16.51
CA TYR A 211 0.74 2.82 -16.99
C TYR A 211 1.91 2.65 -16.02
N ILE A 212 1.67 2.88 -14.73
CA ILE A 212 2.70 2.79 -13.68
C ILE A 212 3.10 1.33 -13.44
N LEU A 213 2.15 0.47 -13.08
CA LEU A 213 2.42 -0.90 -12.66
C LEU A 213 2.64 -1.83 -13.86
N GLY A 214 1.75 -1.75 -14.86
CA GLY A 214 1.86 -2.53 -16.08
C GLY A 214 3.12 -2.20 -16.87
N GLY A 215 3.42 -0.90 -16.99
CA GLY A 215 4.67 -0.45 -17.62
C GLY A 215 5.93 -0.93 -16.90
N VAL A 216 5.90 -1.12 -15.58
CA VAL A 216 7.00 -1.74 -14.83
C VAL A 216 7.14 -3.22 -15.20
N VAL A 217 6.05 -3.98 -15.15
CA VAL A 217 6.08 -5.41 -15.44
C VAL A 217 6.49 -5.67 -16.89
N GLU A 218 5.93 -4.93 -17.84
CA GLU A 218 6.23 -5.08 -19.27
C GLU A 218 7.69 -4.80 -19.60
N ARG A 219 8.32 -3.79 -18.96
CA ARG A 219 9.74 -3.50 -19.18
C ARG A 219 10.67 -4.56 -18.57
N ILE A 220 10.28 -5.16 -17.44
CA ILE A 220 11.11 -6.15 -16.74
C ILE A 220 10.96 -7.55 -17.37
N HIS A 221 9.72 -7.93 -17.70
CA HIS A 221 9.40 -9.30 -18.11
C HIS A 221 9.14 -9.45 -19.60
N GLY A 222 8.86 -8.35 -20.30
CA GLY A 222 8.47 -8.31 -21.71
C GLY A 222 6.96 -8.30 -21.92
N SER A 223 6.55 -7.84 -23.11
CA SER A 223 5.14 -7.67 -23.50
C SER A 223 4.32 -8.94 -23.43
N TRP A 224 4.86 -10.09 -23.86
CA TRP A 224 4.13 -11.35 -23.83
C TRP A 224 3.80 -11.80 -22.40
N PHE A 225 4.79 -11.77 -21.50
CA PHE A 225 4.57 -12.12 -20.10
C PHE A 225 3.53 -11.19 -19.46
N TYR A 226 3.67 -9.89 -19.69
CA TYR A 226 2.73 -8.91 -19.14
C TYR A 226 1.30 -9.13 -19.66
N LEU A 227 1.13 -9.37 -20.97
CA LEU A 227 -0.18 -9.67 -21.56
C LEU A 227 -0.82 -10.90 -20.92
N VAL A 228 -0.08 -12.00 -20.77
CA VAL A 228 -0.58 -13.24 -20.15
C VAL A 228 -0.93 -13.00 -18.68
N LEU A 229 -0.06 -12.32 -17.92
CA LEU A 229 -0.34 -11.96 -16.52
C LEU A 229 -1.64 -11.14 -16.42
N LEU A 230 -1.78 -10.12 -17.27
CA LEU A 230 -2.94 -9.23 -17.28
C LEU A 230 -4.24 -10.00 -17.56
N LEU A 231 -4.23 -10.87 -18.58
CA LEU A 231 -5.38 -11.68 -18.96
C LEU A 231 -5.77 -12.70 -17.88
N ILE A 232 -4.80 -13.38 -17.26
CA ILE A 232 -5.08 -14.33 -16.18
C ILE A 232 -5.66 -13.61 -14.97
N CYS A 233 -5.04 -12.51 -14.54
CA CYS A 233 -5.54 -11.70 -13.44
C CYS A 233 -6.97 -11.19 -13.72
N GLN A 234 -7.25 -10.71 -14.94
CA GLN A 234 -8.59 -10.30 -15.31
C GLN A 234 -9.59 -11.46 -15.28
N ALA A 235 -9.25 -12.60 -15.88
CA ALA A 235 -10.15 -13.75 -15.93
C ALA A 235 -10.50 -14.25 -14.53
N ILE A 236 -9.52 -14.32 -13.62
CA ILE A 236 -9.75 -14.72 -12.23
C ILE A 236 -10.57 -13.65 -11.51
N ALA A 237 -10.29 -12.36 -11.71
CA ALA A 237 -11.08 -11.27 -11.14
C ALA A 237 -12.56 -11.35 -11.58
N THR A 238 -12.82 -11.45 -12.88
CA THR A 238 -14.18 -11.59 -13.42
C THR A 238 -14.87 -12.85 -12.91
N THR A 239 -14.19 -13.99 -12.92
CA THR A 239 -14.75 -15.26 -12.41
C THR A 239 -15.08 -15.17 -10.92
N THR A 240 -14.20 -14.54 -10.13
CA THR A 240 -14.42 -14.34 -8.69
C THR A 240 -15.66 -13.50 -8.44
N GLN A 241 -15.85 -12.40 -9.19
CA GLN A 241 -17.05 -11.59 -9.07
C GLN A 241 -18.33 -12.36 -9.43
N ILE A 242 -18.34 -13.04 -10.59
CA ILE A 242 -19.50 -13.78 -11.09
C ILE A 242 -19.88 -14.93 -10.13
N ALA A 243 -18.90 -15.52 -9.46
CA ALA A 243 -19.12 -16.61 -8.51
C ALA A 243 -19.67 -16.17 -7.15
N LEU A 244 -19.69 -14.85 -6.85
CA LEU A 244 -20.32 -14.35 -5.63
C LEU A 244 -21.84 -14.46 -5.72
N PRO A 245 -22.53 -14.69 -4.60
CA PRO A 245 -23.98 -14.70 -4.60
C PRO A 245 -24.54 -13.27 -4.72
N ASP A 246 -25.63 -13.11 -5.46
CA ASP A 246 -26.28 -11.82 -5.75
C ASP A 246 -26.60 -10.95 -4.52
N TRP A 247 -26.93 -11.58 -3.39
CA TRP A 247 -27.24 -10.86 -2.15
C TRP A 247 -26.01 -10.19 -1.53
N LEU A 248 -24.81 -10.65 -1.89
CA LEU A 248 -23.55 -10.05 -1.47
C LEU A 248 -23.13 -8.99 -2.47
N GLU A 249 -22.96 -9.37 -3.74
CA GLU A 249 -22.67 -8.46 -4.84
C GLU A 249 -23.30 -8.97 -6.14
N PRO A 250 -23.80 -8.08 -7.02
CA PRO A 250 -24.31 -8.50 -8.32
C PRO A 250 -23.16 -9.06 -9.20
N PRO A 251 -23.47 -9.94 -10.17
CA PRO A 251 -22.46 -10.58 -11.02
C PRO A 251 -21.97 -9.65 -12.15
N LEU A 252 -21.86 -8.35 -11.87
CA LEU A 252 -21.42 -7.33 -12.81
C LEU A 252 -20.06 -6.77 -12.39
N ALA A 253 -19.07 -6.91 -13.25
CA ALA A 253 -17.78 -6.25 -13.12
C ALA A 253 -17.48 -5.49 -14.40
N ILE A 254 -17.20 -4.18 -14.28
CA ILE A 254 -16.63 -3.37 -15.36
C ILE A 254 -15.37 -2.68 -14.86
N GLY A 255 -14.39 -2.50 -15.74
CA GLY A 255 -13.16 -1.76 -15.48
C GLY A 255 -11.96 -2.67 -15.31
N ALA A 256 -10.79 -2.11 -15.59
CA ALA A 256 -9.52 -2.84 -15.52
C ALA A 256 -9.02 -3.07 -14.08
N SER A 257 -9.78 -2.62 -13.06
CA SER A 257 -9.32 -2.56 -11.67
C SER A 257 -8.98 -3.93 -11.08
N GLY A 258 -9.72 -4.99 -11.43
CA GLY A 258 -9.37 -6.37 -11.04
C GLY A 258 -7.99 -6.78 -11.57
N ALA A 259 -7.72 -6.55 -12.86
CA ALA A 259 -6.41 -6.80 -13.44
C ALA A 259 -5.32 -5.91 -12.82
N VAL A 260 -5.61 -4.63 -12.56
CA VAL A 260 -4.68 -3.70 -11.88
C VAL A 260 -4.30 -4.21 -10.50
N PHE A 261 -5.26 -4.65 -9.69
CA PHE A 261 -4.98 -5.25 -8.38
C PHE A 261 -4.13 -6.51 -8.49
N GLY A 262 -4.31 -7.31 -9.55
CA GLY A 262 -3.44 -8.45 -9.83
C GLY A 262 -2.03 -8.06 -10.23
N VAL A 263 -1.85 -7.06 -11.10
CA VAL A 263 -0.52 -6.55 -11.45
C VAL A 263 0.15 -5.94 -10.20
N PHE A 264 -0.59 -5.22 -9.37
CA PHE A 264 -0.12 -4.72 -8.07
C PHE A 264 0.33 -5.88 -7.16
N GLY A 265 -0.52 -6.91 -6.98
CA GLY A 265 -0.21 -8.09 -6.17
C GLY A 265 1.04 -8.81 -6.65
N PHE A 266 1.22 -8.92 -7.96
CA PHE A 266 2.41 -9.50 -8.56
C PHE A 266 3.66 -8.70 -8.19
N VAL A 267 3.68 -7.39 -8.46
CA VAL A 267 4.85 -6.53 -8.19
C VAL A 267 5.14 -6.42 -6.69
N TRP A 268 4.10 -6.43 -5.85
CA TRP A 268 4.25 -6.37 -4.40
C TRP A 268 4.89 -7.63 -3.81
N ILE A 269 4.49 -8.81 -4.30
CA ILE A 269 4.93 -10.09 -3.73
C ILE A 269 6.21 -10.60 -4.37
N ARG A 270 6.48 -10.27 -5.63
CA ARG A 270 7.62 -10.82 -6.37
C ARG A 270 8.98 -10.66 -5.67
N PRO A 271 9.34 -9.50 -5.06
CA PRO A 271 10.59 -9.35 -4.32
C PRO A 271 10.79 -10.37 -3.18
N LYS A 272 9.70 -10.88 -2.60
CA LYS A 272 9.76 -11.87 -1.50
C LYS A 272 10.21 -13.24 -1.97
N PHE A 273 10.01 -13.55 -3.26
CA PHE A 273 10.40 -14.82 -3.87
C PHE A 273 11.60 -14.70 -4.78
N GLN A 274 11.98 -13.49 -5.20
CA GLN A 274 13.16 -13.23 -6.00
C GLN A 274 13.90 -12.01 -5.44
N ALA A 275 14.91 -12.26 -4.60
CA ALA A 275 15.70 -11.18 -3.99
C ALA A 275 16.42 -10.27 -5.00
N SER A 276 16.69 -10.77 -6.21
CA SER A 276 17.27 -9.99 -7.33
C SER A 276 16.25 -9.16 -8.10
N TYR A 277 14.97 -9.15 -7.69
CA TYR A 277 13.93 -8.43 -8.41
C TYR A 277 14.19 -6.91 -8.36
N PRO A 278 14.21 -6.20 -9.50
CA PRO A 278 14.76 -4.84 -9.58
C PRO A 278 13.84 -3.74 -9.04
N VAL A 279 12.61 -4.08 -8.63
CA VAL A 279 11.60 -3.12 -8.20
C VAL A 279 10.94 -3.58 -6.91
N GLU A 280 10.82 -2.67 -5.95
CA GLU A 280 10.03 -2.87 -4.73
C GLU A 280 9.03 -1.72 -4.61
N ILE A 281 7.79 -2.04 -4.21
CA ILE A 281 6.77 -1.01 -3.99
C ILE A 281 7.02 -0.38 -2.62
N PRO A 282 7.17 0.95 -2.50
CA PRO A 282 7.30 1.61 -1.20
C PRO A 282 6.14 1.28 -0.28
N SER A 283 6.40 1.07 1.02
CA SER A 283 5.38 0.66 2.00
C SER A 283 4.20 1.64 2.09
N PHE A 284 4.42 2.92 1.80
CA PHE A 284 3.34 3.90 1.71
C PHE A 284 2.35 3.58 0.57
N ASN A 285 2.86 3.26 -0.63
CA ASN A 285 2.03 2.91 -1.79
C ASN A 285 1.29 1.58 -1.59
N VAL A 286 1.93 0.60 -0.92
CA VAL A 286 1.25 -0.64 -0.52
C VAL A 286 0.08 -0.34 0.42
N LYS A 287 0.33 0.45 1.48
CA LYS A 287 -0.72 0.87 2.41
C LYS A 287 -1.83 1.66 1.73
N PHE A 288 -1.48 2.51 0.76
CA PHE A 288 -2.46 3.25 -0.03
C PHE A 288 -3.34 2.31 -0.87
N MET A 289 -2.75 1.36 -1.60
CA MET A 289 -3.50 0.40 -2.42
C MET A 289 -4.41 -0.51 -1.57
N LEU A 290 -3.91 -1.03 -0.45
CA LEU A 290 -4.71 -1.85 0.46
C LEU A 290 -5.77 -1.02 1.20
N GLY A 291 -5.45 0.22 1.58
CA GLY A 291 -6.41 1.15 2.17
C GLY A 291 -7.52 1.53 1.19
N PHE A 292 -7.17 1.74 -0.09
CA PHE A 292 -8.12 1.95 -1.17
C PHE A 292 -9.02 0.73 -1.38
N LEU A 293 -8.45 -0.49 -1.37
CA LEU A 293 -9.24 -1.72 -1.40
C LEU A 293 -10.25 -1.76 -0.26
N VAL A 294 -9.83 -1.48 0.98
CA VAL A 294 -10.75 -1.43 2.14
C VAL A 294 -11.82 -0.34 1.95
N LEU A 295 -11.45 0.83 1.43
CA LEU A 295 -12.40 1.91 1.14
C LEU A 295 -13.47 1.47 0.11
N CYS A 296 -13.11 0.65 -0.88
CA CYS A 296 -14.04 0.11 -1.87
C CYS A 296 -15.14 -0.79 -1.27
N PHE A 297 -14.86 -1.45 -0.14
CA PHE A 297 -15.87 -2.22 0.61
C PHE A 297 -16.83 -1.33 1.42
N THR A 298 -16.58 -0.03 1.52
CA THR A 298 -17.43 0.88 2.29
C THR A 298 -18.56 1.47 1.44
N PRO A 299 -19.67 1.87 2.06
CA PRO A 299 -20.76 2.57 1.35
C PRO A 299 -20.37 3.92 0.74
N ILE A 300 -19.17 4.46 1.04
CA ILE A 300 -18.68 5.73 0.49
C ILE A 300 -18.48 5.62 -1.03
N LEU A 301 -18.09 4.44 -1.52
CA LEU A 301 -17.89 4.16 -2.93
C LEU A 301 -18.82 3.04 -3.40
N PRO A 302 -20.11 3.34 -3.65
CA PRO A 302 -21.09 2.31 -4.02
C PRO A 302 -20.85 1.78 -5.44
N GLY A 303 -21.29 0.54 -5.69
CA GLY A 303 -21.26 -0.08 -7.02
C GLY A 303 -19.87 -0.56 -7.46
N ILE A 304 -18.99 -0.90 -6.52
CA ILE A 304 -17.69 -1.50 -6.81
C ILE A 304 -17.78 -3.02 -6.74
N ALA A 305 -17.22 -3.68 -7.76
CA ALA A 305 -17.04 -5.12 -7.82
C ALA A 305 -15.83 -5.54 -6.96
N ASN A 306 -16.03 -5.67 -5.63
CA ASN A 306 -14.91 -5.95 -4.72
C ASN A 306 -14.43 -7.40 -4.84
N GLY A 307 -15.32 -8.32 -5.22
CA GLY A 307 -14.93 -9.69 -5.58
C GLY A 307 -13.87 -9.72 -6.67
N ALA A 308 -14.01 -8.87 -7.69
CA ALA A 308 -13.01 -8.71 -8.74
C ALA A 308 -11.67 -8.16 -8.22
N HIS A 309 -11.68 -7.19 -7.31
CA HIS A 309 -10.44 -6.64 -6.73
C HIS A 309 -9.68 -7.69 -5.92
N VAL A 310 -10.37 -8.40 -5.04
CA VAL A 310 -9.76 -9.45 -4.21
C VAL A 310 -9.27 -10.61 -5.07
N GLY A 311 -10.09 -11.10 -5.99
CA GLY A 311 -9.72 -12.19 -6.90
C GLY A 311 -8.50 -11.84 -7.74
N GLY A 312 -8.47 -10.63 -8.31
CA GLY A 312 -7.33 -10.12 -9.05
C GLY A 312 -6.06 -10.04 -8.20
N LEU A 313 -6.14 -9.40 -7.02
CA LEU A 313 -5.02 -9.30 -6.08
C LEU A 313 -4.41 -10.66 -5.77
N LEU A 314 -5.24 -11.62 -5.35
CA LEU A 314 -4.79 -12.96 -4.97
C LEU A 314 -4.18 -13.70 -6.15
N ALA A 315 -4.75 -13.58 -7.35
CA ALA A 315 -4.18 -14.16 -8.57
C ALA A 315 -2.76 -13.65 -8.84
N GLY A 316 -2.58 -12.33 -8.78
CA GLY A 316 -1.28 -11.70 -8.97
C GLY A 316 -0.23 -12.15 -7.95
N MET A 317 -0.62 -12.19 -6.67
CA MET A 317 0.24 -12.66 -5.57
C MET A 317 0.65 -14.12 -5.79
N ALA A 318 -0.29 -14.98 -6.18
CA ALA A 318 -0.01 -16.39 -6.48
C ALA A 318 0.94 -16.54 -7.67
N ILE A 319 0.71 -15.81 -8.77
CA ILE A 319 1.58 -15.83 -9.95
C ILE A 319 2.99 -15.36 -9.60
N ALA A 320 3.14 -14.33 -8.76
CA ALA A 320 4.45 -13.87 -8.30
C ALA A 320 5.24 -14.93 -7.53
N ALA A 321 4.54 -15.76 -6.74
CA ALA A 321 5.15 -16.85 -5.98
C ALA A 321 5.62 -18.02 -6.86
N ILE A 322 4.84 -18.37 -7.91
CA ILE A 322 5.15 -19.53 -8.76
C ILE A 322 5.97 -19.20 -10.00
N ALA A 323 5.99 -17.93 -10.45
CA ALA A 323 6.67 -17.57 -11.68
C ALA A 323 8.19 -17.91 -11.60
N PRO A 324 8.80 -18.47 -12.66
CA PRO A 324 10.20 -18.86 -12.65
C PRO A 324 11.11 -17.67 -12.29
N GLN A 325 12.13 -17.90 -11.46
CA GLN A 325 13.16 -16.90 -11.21
C GLN A 325 14.03 -16.77 -12.47
N LYS A 326 14.09 -15.56 -13.05
CA LYS A 326 15.14 -15.26 -14.04
C LYS A 326 16.47 -15.22 -13.27
N LYS A 327 17.39 -16.11 -13.63
CA LYS A 327 18.77 -16.12 -13.13
C LYS A 327 19.52 -14.87 -13.58
#